data_AF-A0A7R7T6U8-F1
#
_entry.id   AF-A0A7R7T6U8-F1
#
_cell.length_a   1.000
_cell.length_b   1.000
_cell.length_c   1.000
_cell.angle_alpha   90.00
_cell.angle_beta   90.00
_cell.angle_gamma   90.00
#
_symmetry.space_group_name_H-M   'P 1'
#
loop_
_entity.id
_entity.type
_entity.pdbx_description
1 polymer ?
#
loop_
_entity_poly.entity_id
_entity_poly.type
_entity_poly.pdbx_seq_one_letter_code
_entity_poly.pdbx_strand_id
1 'polypeptide(L)' 'MTLEQFHNGLRILLNLDLHDLVAFGVIDTGDLNAWRAFQASPWAWMIRAEDRRCRNLWTLMQTRMVR' A
#
# COMPACT_ATOMS: atom_id res chain seq x y z
N MET A 1 -0.77 15.96 -10.06
CA MET A 1 0.04 14.74 -10.15
C MET A 1 0.55 14.62 -11.58
N THR A 2 1.86 14.51 -11.79
CA THR A 2 2.46 14.26 -13.11
C THR A 2 2.44 12.76 -13.43
N LEU A 3 2.70 12.39 -14.70
CA LEU A 3 2.87 10.98 -15.09
C LEU A 3 3.99 10.30 -14.29
N GLU A 4 5.10 11.01 -14.07
CA GLU A 4 6.24 10.51 -13.29
C GLU A 4 5.84 10.23 -11.84
N GLN A 5 5.10 11.14 -11.20
CA GLN A 5 4.61 10.96 -9.84
C GLN A 5 3.65 9.77 -9.74
N PHE A 6 2.76 9.62 -10.71
CA PHE A 6 1.84 8.49 -10.78
C PHE A 6 2.59 7.16 -10.95
N HIS A 7 3.50 7.10 -11.93
CA HIS A 7 4.31 5.92 -12.19
C HIS A 7 5.20 5.55 -11.00
N ASN A 8 5.80 6.53 -10.33
CA ASN A 8 6.56 6.31 -9.10
C ASN A 8 5.67 5.77 -7.98
N GLY A 9 4.46 6.30 -7.81
CA GLY A 9 3.48 5.78 -6.85
C GLY A 9 3.17 4.30 -7.08
N LEU A 10 2.95 3.88 -8.33
CA LEU A 10 2.74 2.46 -8.65
C LEU A 10 3.97 1.60 -8.32
N ARG A 11 5.18 2.08 -8.63
CA ARG A 11 6.42 1.38 -8.26
C ARG A 11 6.56 1.22 -6.76
N ILE A 12 6.27 2.27 -5.99
CA ILE A 12 6.30 2.22 -4.52
C ILE A 12 5.33 1.15 -4.02
N LEU A 13 4.09 1.18 -4.50
CA LEU A 13 3.02 0.28 -4.08
C LEU A 13 3.34 -1.21 -4.38
N LEU A 14 4.06 -1.52 -5.46
CA LEU A 14 4.57 -2.88 -5.75
C LEU A 14 5.69 -3.35 -4.82
N ASN A 15 6.42 -2.42 -4.22
CA ASN A 15 7.61 -2.71 -3.41
C ASN A 15 7.37 -2.48 -1.91
N LEU A 16 6.10 -2.36 -1.48
CA LEU A 16 5.76 -2.36 -0.07
C LEU A 16 5.85 -3.78 0.48
N ASP A 17 6.46 -3.91 1.65
CA ASP A 17 6.60 -5.17 2.37
C ASP A 17 5.59 -5.30 3.51
N LEU A 18 5.40 -6.51 4.01
CA LEU A 18 4.43 -6.80 5.07
C LEU A 18 4.73 -6.04 6.37
N HIS A 19 6.01 -5.82 6.69
CA HIS A 19 6.38 -5.16 7.94
C HIS A 19 5.88 -3.72 7.95
N ASP A 20 6.12 -2.99 6.85
CA ASP A 20 5.64 -1.61 6.70
C ASP A 20 4.10 -1.53 6.65
N LEU A 21 3.46 -2.47 5.95
CA LEU A 21 2.00 -2.51 5.88
C LEU A 21 1.36 -2.74 7.26
N VAL A 22 1.97 -3.56 8.10
CA VAL A 22 1.52 -3.78 9.49
C VAL A 22 1.83 -2.57 10.36
N ALA A 23 3.03 -1.98 10.24
CA ALA A 23 3.44 -0.82 11.02
C ALA A 23 2.52 0.40 10.80
N PHE A 24 2.02 0.57 9.58
CA PHE A 24 1.06 1.63 9.22
C PHE A 24 -0.41 1.22 9.42
N GLY A 25 -0.69 0.01 9.89
CA GLY A 25 -2.06 -0.48 10.09
C GLY A 25 -2.86 -0.59 8.79
N VAL A 26 -2.19 -0.87 7.67
CA VAL A 26 -2.80 -1.21 6.39
C VAL A 26 -3.30 -2.66 6.43
N ILE A 27 -2.50 -3.54 7.02
CA ILE A 27 -2.81 -4.94 7.27
C ILE A 27 -2.69 -5.20 8.77
N ASP A 28 -3.60 -6.00 9.33
CA ASP A 28 -3.55 -6.34 10.75
C ASP A 28 -2.43 -7.35 11.03
N THR A 29 -1.87 -7.30 12.24
CA THR A 29 -0.79 -8.22 12.64
C THR A 29 -1.28 -9.67 12.58
N GLY A 30 -0.60 -10.51 11.80
CA GLY A 30 -0.95 -11.92 11.63
C GLY A 30 -1.99 -12.20 10.54
N ASP A 31 -2.55 -11.19 9.86
CA ASP A 31 -3.47 -11.38 8.74
C ASP A 31 -2.72 -11.72 7.44
N LEU A 32 -2.23 -12.96 7.35
CA LEU A 32 -1.51 -13.47 6.18
C LEU A 32 -2.40 -13.58 4.94
N ASN A 33 -3.72 -13.62 5.09
CA ASN A 33 -4.65 -13.66 3.96
C ASN A 33 -4.74 -12.28 3.29
N ALA A 34 -4.87 -11.21 4.08
CA ALA A 34 -4.78 -9.85 3.55
C ALA A 34 -3.43 -9.59 2.89
N TRP A 35 -2.33 -10.11 3.46
CA TRP A 35 -1.01 -10.02 2.84
C TRP A 35 -0.95 -10.70 1.46
N ARG A 36 -1.40 -11.96 1.37
CA ARG A 36 -1.43 -12.69 0.09
C ARG A 36 -2.32 -12.00 -0.95
N ALA A 37 -3.47 -11.48 -0.53
CA ALA A 37 -4.36 -10.73 -1.41
C ALA A 37 -3.71 -9.43 -1.92
N PHE A 38 -3.00 -8.72 -1.03
CA PHE A 38 -2.23 -7.53 -1.38
C PHE A 38 -1.13 -7.87 -2.38
N GLN A 39 -0.31 -8.90 -2.13
CA GLN A 39 0.77 -9.32 -3.05
C GLN A 39 0.25 -9.73 -4.43
N ALA A 40 -0.90 -10.42 -4.49
CA ALA A 40 -1.48 -10.85 -5.75
C ALA A 40 -1.92 -9.68 -6.63
N SER A 41 -2.49 -8.62 -6.03
CA SER A 41 -2.88 -7.42 -6.74
C SER A 41 -3.01 -6.22 -5.80
N PRO A 42 -1.95 -5.42 -5.60
CA PRO A 42 -1.97 -4.28 -4.68
C PRO A 42 -3.00 -3.22 -5.06
N TRP A 43 -3.22 -3.02 -6.35
CA TRP A 43 -4.17 -2.05 -6.90
C TRP A 43 -5.61 -2.45 -6.61
N ALA A 44 -5.95 -3.71 -6.91
CA ALA A 44 -7.28 -4.23 -6.64
C ALA A 44 -7.56 -4.30 -5.14
N TRP A 45 -6.54 -4.61 -4.34
CA TRP A 45 -6.62 -4.53 -2.89
C TRP A 45 -6.95 -3.11 -2.43
N MET A 46 -6.20 -2.11 -2.91
CA MET A 46 -6.40 -0.70 -2.55
C MET A 46 -7.81 -0.20 -2.91
N ILE A 47 -8.33 -0.55 -4.09
CA ILE A 47 -9.67 -0.14 -4.55
C ILE A 47 -10.78 -0.74 -3.66
N ARG A 48 -10.57 -1.94 -3.10
CA ARG A 48 -11.55 -2.66 -2.28
C ARG A 48 -11.39 -2.42 -0.77
N ALA A 49 -10.26 -1.88 -0.35
CA ALA A 49 -9.96 -1.64 1.04
C ALA A 49 -10.91 -0.58 1.62
N GLU A 50 -11.25 -0.71 2.90
CA GLU A 50 -11.96 0.35 3.62
C GLU A 50 -11.16 1.66 3.62
N ASP A 51 -11.86 2.79 3.69
CA ASP A 51 -11.27 4.14 3.65
C ASP A 51 -10.08 4.30 4.60
N ARG A 52 -10.17 3.77 5.82
CA ARG A 52 -9.10 3.86 6.82
C ARG A 52 -7.82 3.19 6.33
N ARG A 53 -7.91 1.95 5.86
CA ARG A 53 -6.77 1.19 5.34
C ARG A 53 -6.21 1.82 4.05
N CYS A 54 -7.09 2.34 3.20
CA CYS A 54 -6.69 3.07 1.99
C CYS A 54 -5.91 4.35 2.33
N ARG A 55 -6.37 5.13 3.32
CA ARG A 55 -5.65 6.33 3.81
C ARG A 55 -4.30 5.96 4.41
N ASN A 56 -4.24 4.92 5.24
CA ASN A 56 -2.98 4.45 5.82
C ASN A 56 -1.97 4.03 4.75
N LEU A 57 -2.45 3.30 3.72
CA LEU A 57 -1.63 2.89 2.58
C LEU A 57 -1.12 4.11 1.81
N TRP A 58 -1.99 5.09 1.56
CA TRP A 58 -1.59 6.33 0.92
C TRP A 58 -0.54 7.10 1.73
N THR A 59 -0.71 7.23 3.04
CA THR A 59 0.28 7.85 3.93
C THR A 59 1.63 7.12 3.85
N LEU A 60 1.63 5.79 3.90
CA LEU A 60 2.85 5.00 3.73
C LEU A 60 3.51 5.29 2.37
N MET A 61 2.75 5.28 1.28
CA MET A 61 3.28 5.59 -0.05
C MET A 61 3.91 6.99 -0.10
N GLN A 62 3.27 7.99 0.50
CA GLN A 62 3.81 9.36 0.55
C GLN A 62 5.16 9.45 1.25
N THR A 63 5.41 8.65 2.30
CA THR A 63 6.73 8.62 2.97
C THR A 63 7.87 8.20 2.04
N ARG A 64 7.56 7.42 0.99
CA ARG A 64 8.51 6.93 -0.01
C ARG A 64 8.55 7.78 -1.28
N MET A 65 7.56 8.64 -1.52
CA MET A 65 7.51 9.55 -2.69
C MET A 65 8.41 10.79 -2.54
N VAL A 66 8.75 11.16 -1.29
CA VAL A 66 9.57 12.36 -0.97
C VAL A 66 11.07 12.05 -0.88
N ARG A 67 11.45 10.77 -0.83
CA ARG A 67 12.83 10.30 -0.90
C ARG A 67 13.27 10.11 -2.34
#